data_AF-A0A120FM29-F1
#
_entry.id   AF-A0A120FM29-F1
#
_cell.length_a   1.000
_cell.length_b   1.000
_cell.length_c   1.000
_cell.angle_alpha   90.00
_cell.angle_beta   90.00
_cell.angle_gamma   90.00
#
_symmetry.space_group_name_H-M   'P 1'
#
loop_
_entity.id
_entity.type
_entity.pdbx_description
1 polymer ?
#
loop_
_entity_poly.entity_id
_entity_poly.type
_entity_poly.pdbx_seq_one_letter_code
_entity_poly.pdbx_strand_id
1 'polypeptide(L)'
;MTIRDIRVTMLRLPWADDPWLKGAALGDTRDILICEVETSGGVTGMGYLFVFRPGMKSIAACLDECIIPRVKGKDATAIEAIWRDLWTATMTYGRGGIAAMAMSALDIALWDAVGKRAGLPLHRLWGHYRSQIPVYGSGCFRGAGGDGMIEKALHFVKQGYKAIKMQVAHVHTPAQDLDNVRRMREALGPDIDIMIDVNMGWSADVAIEMGRKFEKYDIYWLEEPVPADDFAGYQRIAAALDMRVVGGETDPLHALRSEAVLSQSLPADPAARPDARRHDGPAQDRSACGHFRRHHRAASVSRTQCAPARLDSQRDLVREHGADRRPLGRSAADCQWHDHGAGAARTRAQIQGRRAEVQNLKHDPEKCEAVFRRDKRGTRLRGDHAQTKS
;
A
#
# COMPACT_ATOMS: atom_id res chain seq x y z
N MET A 1 -24.98 6.55 -15.76
CA MET A 1 -24.10 7.43 -14.95
C MET A 1 -22.88 7.74 -15.81
N THR A 2 -23.09 8.42 -16.94
CA THR A 2 -22.09 8.48 -18.02
C THR A 2 -20.97 9.47 -17.68
N ILE A 3 -19.71 9.07 -17.86
CA ILE A 3 -18.54 9.94 -17.68
C ILE A 3 -18.56 11.03 -18.77
N ARG A 4 -18.79 12.28 -18.36
CA ARG A 4 -18.77 13.44 -19.27
C ARG A 4 -17.36 13.99 -19.42
N ASP A 5 -16.69 14.18 -18.30
CA ASP A 5 -15.39 14.81 -18.26
C ASP A 5 -14.57 14.31 -17.08
N ILE A 6 -13.25 14.44 -17.21
CA ILE A 6 -12.31 14.10 -16.15
C ILE A 6 -11.31 15.24 -16.03
N ARG A 7 -11.20 15.81 -14.83
CA ARG A 7 -10.29 16.90 -14.52
C ARG A 7 -9.17 16.41 -13.64
N VAL A 8 -7.94 16.69 -14.05
CA VAL A 8 -6.74 16.38 -13.26
C VAL A 8 -6.15 17.69 -12.74
N THR A 9 -6.06 17.82 -11.42
CA THR A 9 -5.50 18.99 -10.75
C THR A 9 -4.26 18.58 -9.97
N MET A 10 -3.14 19.25 -10.20
CA MET A 10 -1.92 19.05 -9.42
C MET A 10 -1.77 20.18 -8.40
N LEU A 11 -1.74 19.83 -7.12
CA LEU A 11 -1.51 20.75 -6.02
C LEU A 11 -0.08 20.57 -5.52
N ARG A 12 0.63 21.68 -5.35
CA ARG A 12 1.92 21.73 -4.65
C ARG A 12 1.74 22.48 -3.35
N LEU A 13 2.04 21.84 -2.23
CA LEU A 13 1.83 22.38 -0.89
C LEU A 13 3.14 22.30 -0.10
N PRO A 14 3.53 23.34 0.64
CA PRO A 14 4.61 23.22 1.60
C PRO A 14 4.21 22.23 2.69
N TRP A 15 5.17 21.48 3.24
CA TRP A 15 4.92 20.73 4.48
C TRP A 15 4.47 21.68 5.58
N ALA A 16 3.59 21.21 6.46
CA ALA A 16 3.33 21.95 7.69
C ALA A 16 4.66 22.08 8.44
N ASP A 17 4.86 23.18 9.18
CA ASP A 17 6.00 23.34 10.08
C ASP A 17 5.84 22.38 11.27
N ASP A 18 6.13 21.11 10.99
CA ASP A 18 6.01 20.00 11.92
C ASP A 18 7.43 19.59 12.34
N PRO A 19 7.81 19.78 13.62
CA PRO A 19 9.14 19.41 14.10
C PRO A 19 9.45 17.92 13.88
N TRP A 20 8.43 17.06 13.73
CA TRP A 20 8.57 15.63 13.53
C TRP A 20 8.88 15.23 12.08
N LEU A 21 8.75 16.16 11.12
CA LEU A 21 9.18 15.94 9.74
C LEU A 21 10.63 16.38 9.52
N LYS A 22 11.26 17.02 10.52
CA LYS A 22 12.65 17.47 10.45
C LYS A 22 13.60 16.28 10.27
N GLY A 23 14.44 16.34 9.24
CA GLY A 23 15.37 15.25 8.89
C GLY A 23 14.74 14.10 8.11
N ALA A 24 13.44 14.13 7.83
CA ALA A 24 12.83 13.22 6.87
C ALA A 24 13.21 13.65 5.44
N ALA A 25 13.54 12.69 4.58
CA ALA A 25 13.93 12.93 3.19
C ALA A 25 12.72 13.24 2.28
N LEU A 26 11.91 14.22 2.66
CA LEU A 26 10.60 14.53 2.07
C LEU A 26 10.58 15.79 1.19
N GLY A 27 11.72 16.48 1.06
CA GLY A 27 11.84 17.77 0.36
C GLY A 27 11.01 18.89 1.00
N ASP A 28 10.98 20.05 0.35
CA ASP A 28 10.31 21.25 0.90
C ASP A 28 8.79 21.24 0.68
N THR A 29 8.33 20.48 -0.31
CA THR A 29 6.94 20.47 -0.76
C THR A 29 6.42 19.06 -0.99
N ARG A 30 5.12 18.87 -0.78
CA ARG A 30 4.37 17.70 -1.23
C ARG A 30 3.52 18.03 -2.44
N ASP A 31 3.53 17.13 -3.42
CA ASP A 31 2.68 17.21 -4.60
C ASP A 31 1.52 16.20 -4.45
N ILE A 32 0.29 16.69 -4.63
CA ILE A 32 -0.94 15.89 -4.61
C ILE A 32 -1.59 15.98 -5.99
N LEU A 33 -1.90 14.85 -6.59
CA LEU A 33 -2.71 14.79 -7.82
C LEU A 33 -4.14 14.47 -7.44
N ILE A 34 -5.09 15.27 -7.92
CA ILE A 34 -6.53 15.08 -7.74
C ILE A 34 -7.11 14.73 -9.11
N CYS A 35 -7.93 13.68 -9.16
CA CYS A 35 -8.69 13.24 -10.32
C CYS A 35 -10.18 13.40 -10.02
N GLU A 36 -10.87 14.27 -10.74
CA GLU A 36 -12.32 14.49 -10.59
C GLU A 36 -13.05 13.95 -11.82
N VAL A 37 -14.01 13.06 -11.62
CA VAL A 37 -14.83 12.46 -12.68
C VAL A 37 -16.23 13.06 -12.64
N GLU A 38 -16.57 13.86 -13.63
CA GLU A 38 -17.90 14.46 -13.77
C GLU A 38 -18.83 13.53 -14.58
N THR A 39 -20.02 13.27 -14.05
CA THR A 39 -21.02 12.41 -14.70
C THR A 39 -22.23 13.19 -15.25
N SER A 40 -22.91 12.61 -16.24
CA SER A 40 -24.06 13.24 -16.91
C SER A 40 -25.23 13.55 -15.97
N GLY A 41 -25.33 12.85 -14.85
CA GLY A 41 -26.35 13.09 -13.84
C GLY A 41 -25.90 14.00 -12.70
N GLY A 42 -24.91 14.87 -12.92
CA GLY A 42 -24.50 15.94 -12.00
C GLY A 42 -23.67 15.50 -10.78
N VAL A 43 -23.28 14.22 -10.71
CA VAL A 43 -22.41 13.71 -9.64
C VAL A 43 -20.96 13.81 -10.09
N THR A 44 -20.11 14.37 -9.24
CA THR A 44 -18.65 14.39 -9.41
C THR A 44 -17.99 13.54 -8.35
N GLY A 45 -17.27 12.51 -8.78
CA GLY A 45 -16.41 11.71 -7.92
C GLY A 45 -14.98 12.24 -7.88
N MET A 46 -14.26 12.02 -6.79
CA MET A 46 -12.90 12.51 -6.58
C MET A 46 -12.00 11.39 -6.05
N GLY A 47 -10.87 11.20 -6.73
CA GLY A 47 -9.75 10.40 -6.27
C GLY A 47 -8.51 11.26 -6.13
N TYR A 48 -7.53 10.81 -5.35
CA TYR A 48 -6.27 11.52 -5.21
C TYR A 48 -5.10 10.56 -5.03
N LEU A 49 -3.91 11.06 -5.38
CA LEU A 49 -2.64 10.39 -5.15
C LEU A 49 -1.67 11.32 -4.45
N PHE A 50 -0.76 10.70 -3.71
CA PHE A 50 0.39 11.33 -3.13
C PHE A 50 1.59 10.39 -3.26
N VAL A 51 2.72 10.90 -3.75
CA VAL A 51 3.96 10.14 -3.94
C VAL A 51 5.10 10.97 -3.36
N PHE A 52 5.96 10.33 -2.58
CA PHE A 52 7.09 10.96 -1.89
C PHE A 52 8.26 11.38 -2.81
N ARG A 53 8.13 11.14 -4.11
CA ARG A 53 9.19 11.31 -5.13
C ARG A 53 8.61 11.96 -6.39
N PRO A 54 9.45 12.54 -7.26
CA PRO A 54 9.01 13.00 -8.57
C PRO A 54 8.27 11.90 -9.35
N GLY A 55 7.27 12.29 -10.13
CA GLY A 55 6.46 11.36 -10.93
C GLY A 55 5.04 11.84 -11.19
N MET A 56 4.53 12.79 -10.40
CA MET A 56 3.15 13.31 -10.53
C MET A 56 2.83 13.84 -11.93
N LYS A 57 3.76 14.54 -12.58
CA LYS A 57 3.59 15.01 -13.97
C LYS A 57 3.44 13.86 -14.96
N SER A 58 4.22 12.79 -14.79
CA SER A 58 4.13 11.59 -15.63
C SER A 58 2.82 10.83 -15.41
N ILE A 59 2.33 10.79 -14.16
CA ILE A 59 1.02 10.22 -13.83
C ILE A 59 -0.11 11.04 -14.48
N ALA A 60 -0.03 12.38 -14.39
CA ALA A 60 -0.98 13.27 -15.03
C ALA A 60 -0.99 13.13 -16.56
N ALA A 61 0.20 13.04 -17.18
CA ALA A 61 0.33 12.78 -18.62
C ALA A 61 -0.27 11.41 -19.00
N CYS A 62 -0.04 10.36 -18.21
CA CYS A 62 -0.66 9.06 -18.45
C CYS A 62 -2.19 9.08 -18.33
N LEU A 63 -2.72 9.84 -17.36
CA LEU A 63 -4.17 10.08 -17.26
C LEU A 63 -4.70 10.74 -18.54
N ASP A 64 -4.08 11.85 -18.96
CA ASP A 64 -4.50 12.65 -20.11
C ASP A 64 -4.39 11.90 -21.44
N GLU A 65 -3.26 11.24 -21.69
CA GLU A 65 -2.96 10.61 -22.97
C GLU A 65 -3.57 9.20 -23.09
N CYS A 66 -3.41 8.37 -22.05
CA CYS A 66 -3.69 6.94 -22.15
C CYS A 66 -5.07 6.55 -21.60
N ILE A 67 -5.55 7.25 -20.56
CA ILE A 67 -6.71 6.80 -19.77
C ILE A 67 -7.97 7.58 -20.12
N ILE A 68 -7.95 8.91 -20.01
CA ILE A 68 -9.13 9.77 -20.15
C ILE A 68 -9.84 9.60 -21.49
N PRO A 69 -9.16 9.63 -22.66
CA PRO A 69 -9.80 9.46 -23.97
C PRO A 69 -10.54 8.12 -24.08
N ARG A 70 -10.08 7.11 -23.36
CA ARG A 70 -10.60 5.74 -23.41
C ARG A 70 -11.79 5.52 -22.49
N VAL A 71 -12.03 6.40 -21.51
CA VAL A 71 -13.11 6.23 -20.52
C VAL A 71 -14.22 7.25 -20.64
N LYS A 72 -14.00 8.39 -21.31
CA LYS A 72 -15.07 9.35 -21.61
C LYS A 72 -16.21 8.66 -22.37
N GLY A 73 -17.45 8.98 -22.01
CA GLY A 73 -18.65 8.37 -22.57
C GLY A 73 -19.01 6.99 -22.01
N LYS A 74 -18.16 6.35 -21.19
CA LYS A 74 -18.51 5.09 -20.52
C LYS A 74 -19.40 5.32 -19.31
N ASP A 75 -20.08 4.26 -18.86
CA ASP A 75 -20.85 4.29 -17.62
C ASP A 75 -19.93 4.17 -16.40
N ALA A 76 -19.96 5.17 -15.52
CA ALA A 76 -19.12 5.26 -14.33
C ALA A 76 -19.40 4.18 -13.28
N THR A 77 -20.53 3.45 -13.39
CA THR A 77 -20.82 2.31 -12.50
C THR A 77 -20.12 1.03 -12.95
N ALA A 78 -19.65 0.96 -14.20
CA ALA A 78 -18.96 -0.18 -14.79
C ALA A 78 -17.47 -0.21 -14.40
N ILE A 79 -17.16 0.03 -13.12
CA ILE A 79 -15.80 0.24 -12.59
C ILE A 79 -14.89 -0.94 -12.95
N GLU A 80 -15.30 -2.18 -12.68
CA GLU A 80 -14.53 -3.38 -13.02
C GLU A 80 -14.28 -3.54 -14.52
N ALA A 81 -15.24 -3.15 -15.37
CA ALA A 81 -15.07 -3.22 -16.81
C ALA A 81 -14.07 -2.16 -17.29
N ILE A 82 -14.18 -0.94 -16.76
CA ILE A 82 -13.23 0.15 -17.02
C ILE A 82 -11.82 -0.26 -16.59
N TRP A 83 -11.68 -0.81 -15.37
CA TRP A 83 -10.39 -1.24 -14.83
C TRP A 83 -9.75 -2.33 -15.70
N ARG A 84 -10.49 -3.39 -16.08
CA ARG A 84 -9.98 -4.49 -16.93
C ARG A 84 -9.57 -4.00 -18.31
N ASP A 85 -10.39 -3.12 -18.89
CA ASP A 85 -10.12 -2.54 -20.19
C ASP A 85 -8.84 -1.69 -20.17
N LEU A 86 -8.69 -0.83 -19.17
CA LEU A 86 -7.47 -0.05 -18.95
C LEU A 86 -6.26 -0.94 -18.70
N TRP A 87 -6.37 -1.93 -17.80
CA TRP A 87 -5.29 -2.88 -17.52
C TRP A 87 -4.76 -3.57 -18.78
N THR A 88 -5.67 -4.00 -19.64
CA THR A 88 -5.33 -4.66 -20.91
C THR A 88 -4.65 -3.70 -21.87
N ALA A 89 -5.17 -2.47 -22.00
CA ALA A 89 -4.61 -1.48 -22.92
C ALA A 89 -3.27 -0.90 -22.47
N THR A 90 -3.02 -0.83 -21.17
CA THR A 90 -1.75 -0.38 -20.61
C THR A 90 -0.77 -1.54 -20.39
N MET A 91 -1.13 -2.78 -20.73
CA MET A 91 -0.36 -3.96 -20.34
C MET A 91 1.11 -3.96 -20.79
N THR A 92 1.43 -3.32 -21.92
CA THR A 92 2.81 -3.28 -22.44
C THR A 92 3.73 -2.29 -21.71
N TYR A 93 3.16 -1.31 -21.00
CA TYR A 93 3.93 -0.24 -20.33
C TYR A 93 3.45 0.07 -18.90
N GLY A 94 2.47 -0.67 -18.39
CA GLY A 94 1.67 -0.28 -17.23
C GLY A 94 1.39 -1.38 -16.22
N ARG A 95 2.21 -2.45 -16.20
CA ARG A 95 2.12 -3.56 -15.22
C ARG A 95 2.56 -3.15 -13.80
N GLY A 96 2.43 -1.87 -13.48
CA GLY A 96 2.82 -1.23 -12.23
C GLY A 96 3.19 0.24 -12.43
N GLY A 97 3.74 0.86 -11.39
CA GLY A 97 4.29 2.22 -11.47
C GLY A 97 3.29 3.27 -11.95
N ILE A 98 3.68 4.08 -12.93
CA ILE A 98 2.95 5.27 -13.38
C ILE A 98 1.53 4.95 -13.84
N ALA A 99 1.33 3.95 -14.71
CA ALA A 99 0.02 3.63 -15.23
C ALA A 99 -0.91 3.04 -14.16
N ALA A 100 -0.39 2.17 -13.29
CA ALA A 100 -1.17 1.62 -12.18
C ALA A 100 -1.60 2.73 -11.21
N MET A 101 -0.71 3.68 -10.89
CA MET A 101 -1.04 4.88 -10.11
C MET A 101 -2.06 5.78 -10.82
N ALA A 102 -1.98 5.95 -12.13
CA ALA A 102 -2.96 6.71 -12.90
C ALA A 102 -4.36 6.04 -12.85
N MET A 103 -4.42 4.74 -13.09
CA MET A 103 -5.66 3.94 -12.98
C MET A 103 -6.26 4.01 -11.58
N SER A 104 -5.41 4.01 -10.56
CA SER A 104 -5.79 4.13 -9.15
C SER A 104 -6.56 5.42 -8.85
N ALA A 105 -6.04 6.56 -9.30
CA ALA A 105 -6.70 7.85 -9.10
C ALA A 105 -8.10 7.87 -9.72
N LEU A 106 -8.23 7.29 -10.92
CA LEU A 106 -9.52 7.15 -11.59
C LEU A 106 -10.46 6.20 -10.84
N ASP A 107 -9.98 5.02 -10.43
CA ASP A 107 -10.80 4.01 -9.74
C ASP A 107 -11.41 4.56 -8.44
N ILE A 108 -10.60 5.24 -7.62
CA ILE A 108 -11.07 5.92 -6.40
C ILE A 108 -12.14 6.96 -6.74
N ALA A 109 -11.93 7.77 -7.80
CA ALA A 109 -12.89 8.77 -8.22
C ALA A 109 -14.22 8.14 -8.68
N LEU A 110 -14.17 7.01 -9.38
CA LEU A 110 -15.37 6.30 -9.82
C LEU A 110 -16.14 5.72 -8.62
N TRP A 111 -15.45 5.12 -7.64
CA TRP A 111 -16.08 4.63 -6.41
C TRP A 111 -16.72 5.75 -5.59
N ASP A 112 -16.06 6.91 -5.48
CA ASP A 112 -16.63 8.09 -4.83
C ASP A 112 -17.90 8.57 -5.58
N ALA A 113 -17.89 8.61 -6.91
CA ALA A 113 -19.08 8.94 -7.70
C ALA A 113 -20.24 7.94 -7.46
N VAL A 114 -19.94 6.65 -7.38
CA VAL A 114 -20.93 5.61 -7.09
C VAL A 114 -21.48 5.75 -5.66
N GLY A 115 -20.63 6.00 -4.67
CA GLY A 115 -21.05 6.24 -3.28
C GLY A 115 -21.95 7.46 -3.14
N LYS A 116 -21.57 8.58 -3.76
CA LYS A 116 -22.39 9.80 -3.81
C LYS A 116 -23.73 9.57 -4.49
N ARG A 117 -23.75 8.86 -5.63
CA ARG A 117 -25.01 8.52 -6.32
C ARG A 117 -25.92 7.63 -5.45
N ALA A 118 -25.33 6.68 -4.74
CA ALA A 118 -26.06 5.74 -3.89
C ALA A 118 -26.48 6.33 -2.54
N GLY A 119 -25.94 7.49 -2.15
CA GLY A 119 -26.14 8.06 -0.81
C GLY A 119 -25.52 7.19 0.29
N LEU A 120 -24.47 6.42 -0.02
CA LEU A 120 -23.85 5.47 0.90
C LEU A 120 -22.34 5.69 1.01
N PRO A 121 -21.76 5.57 2.22
CA PRO A 121 -20.32 5.55 2.38
C PRO A 121 -19.73 4.24 1.82
N LEU A 122 -18.48 4.29 1.33
CA LEU A 122 -17.83 3.13 0.69
C LEU A 122 -17.81 1.88 1.56
N HIS A 123 -17.58 2.01 2.87
CA HIS A 123 -17.58 0.86 3.78
C HIS A 123 -18.94 0.15 3.82
N ARG A 124 -20.07 0.84 3.59
CA ARG A 124 -21.41 0.22 3.46
C ARG A 124 -21.59 -0.42 2.10
N LEU A 125 -21.17 0.26 1.03
CA LEU A 125 -21.21 -0.28 -0.33
C LEU A 125 -20.38 -1.56 -0.50
N TRP A 126 -19.32 -1.71 0.29
CA TRP A 126 -18.43 -2.86 0.26
C TRP A 126 -18.77 -3.93 1.31
N GLY A 127 -19.92 -3.82 1.97
CA GLY A 127 -20.48 -4.88 2.81
C GLY A 127 -20.33 -4.70 4.32
N HIS A 128 -19.69 -3.62 4.78
CA HIS A 128 -19.54 -3.18 6.18
C HIS A 128 -19.40 -4.28 7.23
N TYR A 129 -18.18 -4.48 7.71
CA TYR A 129 -17.91 -5.44 8.79
C TYR A 129 -17.90 -4.82 10.19
N ARG A 130 -17.30 -3.64 10.34
CA ARG A 130 -17.18 -2.94 11.63
C ARG A 130 -17.22 -1.42 11.45
N SER A 131 -17.63 -0.72 12.51
CA SER A 131 -17.72 0.75 12.53
C SER A 131 -16.47 1.44 13.02
N GLN A 132 -15.55 0.70 13.65
CA GLN A 132 -14.29 1.21 14.17
C GLN A 132 -13.17 0.24 13.82
N ILE A 133 -12.01 0.78 13.46
CA ILE A 133 -10.80 0.02 13.20
C ILE A 133 -9.69 0.56 14.10
N PRO A 134 -8.81 -0.32 14.60
CA PRO A 134 -7.67 0.15 15.35
C PRO A 134 -6.64 0.80 14.41
N VAL A 135 -5.89 1.77 14.94
CA VAL A 135 -4.89 2.55 14.21
C VAL A 135 -3.59 2.66 15.01
N TYR A 136 -2.48 2.90 14.32
CA TYR A 136 -1.17 3.07 14.94
C TYR A 136 -0.51 4.38 14.52
N GLY A 137 0.33 4.92 15.40
CA GLY A 137 1.13 6.11 15.14
C GLY A 137 2.31 5.80 14.22
N SER A 138 2.24 6.21 12.97
CA SER A 138 3.35 6.10 12.01
C SER A 138 4.06 7.44 11.87
N GLY A 139 5.39 7.45 11.96
CA GLY A 139 6.19 8.66 11.78
C GLY A 139 7.37 8.82 12.72
N CYS A 140 7.79 7.75 13.43
CA CYS A 140 9.04 7.76 14.17
C CYS A 140 10.18 7.51 13.17
N PHE A 141 10.56 8.55 12.43
CA PHE A 141 11.51 8.48 11.32
C PHE A 141 12.96 8.30 11.80
N ARG A 142 13.70 7.42 11.14
CA ARG A 142 15.11 7.10 11.45
C ARG A 142 16.02 8.33 11.51
N GLY A 143 15.72 9.37 10.72
CA GLY A 143 16.48 10.63 10.67
C GLY A 143 16.39 11.47 11.94
N ALA A 144 15.36 11.28 12.78
CA ALA A 144 15.25 11.96 14.07
C ALA A 144 16.24 11.41 15.11
N GLY A 145 16.81 10.22 14.88
CA GLY A 145 17.70 9.54 15.82
C GLY A 145 17.00 9.11 17.11
N GLY A 146 17.73 8.41 17.98
CA GLY A 146 17.22 7.78 19.21
C GLY A 146 16.15 8.57 19.96
N ASP A 147 16.53 9.66 20.64
CA ASP A 147 15.59 10.42 21.50
C ASP A 147 14.47 11.07 20.70
N GLY A 148 14.74 11.62 19.50
CA GLY A 148 13.70 12.23 18.66
C GLY A 148 12.63 11.22 18.21
N MET A 149 13.02 9.97 17.90
CA MET A 149 12.07 8.90 17.61
C MET A 149 11.21 8.55 18.84
N ILE A 150 11.82 8.50 20.03
CA ILE A 150 11.13 8.19 21.28
C ILE A 150 10.14 9.30 21.65
N GLU A 151 10.54 10.57 21.53
CA GLU A 151 9.65 11.70 21.78
C GLU A 151 8.43 11.68 20.85
N LYS A 152 8.62 11.34 19.57
CA LYS A 152 7.50 11.16 18.63
C LYS A 152 6.59 10.01 19.03
N ALA A 153 7.15 8.88 19.46
CA ALA A 153 6.38 7.74 19.91
C ALA A 153 5.56 8.08 21.18
N LEU A 154 6.16 8.75 22.15
CA LEU A 154 5.48 9.24 23.36
C LEU A 154 4.39 10.27 23.03
N HIS A 155 4.59 11.10 22.01
CA HIS A 155 3.57 12.00 21.51
C HIS A 155 2.33 11.23 21.00
N PHE A 156 2.52 10.14 20.24
CA PHE A 156 1.41 9.26 19.85
C PHE A 156 0.74 8.58 21.05
N VAL A 157 1.52 8.09 22.01
CA VAL A 157 0.95 7.49 23.24
C VAL A 157 0.10 8.48 24.02
N LYS A 158 0.55 9.74 24.13
CA LYS A 158 -0.23 10.83 24.76
C LYS A 158 -1.54 11.13 24.02
N GLN A 159 -1.57 10.93 22.71
CA GLN A 159 -2.80 10.99 21.92
C GLN A 159 -3.68 9.73 22.09
N GLY A 160 -3.27 8.71 22.85
CA GLY A 160 -4.07 7.51 23.10
C GLY A 160 -3.82 6.36 22.12
N TYR A 161 -2.86 6.49 21.20
CA TYR A 161 -2.44 5.36 20.36
C TYR A 161 -1.88 4.23 21.22
N LYS A 162 -2.27 3.00 20.89
CA LYS A 162 -1.80 1.76 21.54
C LYS A 162 -0.74 1.02 20.74
N ALA A 163 -0.37 1.54 19.57
CA ALA A 163 0.64 0.99 18.70
C ALA A 163 1.36 2.10 17.95
N ILE A 164 2.65 1.91 17.67
CA ILE A 164 3.48 2.83 16.87
C ILE A 164 4.33 2.07 15.85
N LYS A 165 4.76 2.76 14.80
CA LYS A 165 5.75 2.25 13.84
C LYS A 165 6.99 3.13 13.83
N MET A 166 8.15 2.50 14.03
CA MET A 166 9.47 3.15 13.94
C MET A 166 10.27 2.63 12.76
N GLN A 167 11.15 3.47 12.23
CA GLN A 167 12.03 3.10 11.12
C GLN A 167 13.41 2.69 11.61
N VAL A 168 14.00 1.73 10.90
CA VAL A 168 15.40 1.29 11.04
C VAL A 168 16.09 1.28 9.67
N ALA A 169 17.36 0.90 9.61
CA ALA A 169 18.20 0.85 8.40
C ALA A 169 18.46 2.22 7.76
N HIS A 170 19.12 2.22 6.59
CA HIS A 170 19.45 3.37 5.71
C HIS A 170 20.32 4.50 6.28
N VAL A 171 20.24 4.79 7.58
CA VAL A 171 20.97 5.87 8.27
C VAL A 171 21.88 5.31 9.35
N HIS A 172 21.35 4.37 10.14
CA HIS A 172 22.05 3.80 11.29
C HIS A 172 22.67 2.46 10.95
N THR A 173 23.74 2.12 11.65
CA THR A 173 24.31 0.77 11.62
C THR A 173 23.36 -0.22 12.31
N PRO A 174 23.44 -1.53 12.01
CA PRO A 174 22.64 -2.55 12.70
C PRO A 174 22.75 -2.50 14.23
N ALA A 175 23.93 -2.20 14.77
CA ALA A 175 24.14 -2.07 16.21
C ALA A 175 23.39 -0.85 16.80
N GLN A 176 23.39 0.28 16.09
CA GLN A 176 22.64 1.48 16.50
C GLN A 176 21.14 1.27 16.39
N ASP A 177 20.65 0.61 15.33
CA ASP A 177 19.23 0.28 15.21
C ASP A 177 18.77 -0.66 16.35
N LEU A 178 19.60 -1.63 16.73
CA LEU A 178 19.31 -2.50 17.87
C LEU A 178 19.18 -1.72 19.18
N ASP A 179 20.08 -0.76 19.42
CA ASP A 179 20.01 0.10 20.59
C ASP A 179 18.78 1.01 20.55
N ASN A 180 18.44 1.59 19.39
CA ASN A 180 17.25 2.40 19.21
C ASN A 180 15.97 1.61 19.53
N VAL A 181 15.86 0.37 19.05
CA VAL A 181 14.72 -0.51 19.34
C VAL A 181 14.65 -0.85 20.83
N ARG A 182 15.79 -1.14 21.46
CA ARG A 182 15.88 -1.38 22.92
C ARG A 182 15.34 -0.18 23.70
N ARG A 183 15.87 1.02 23.42
CA ARG A 183 15.47 2.27 24.10
C ARG A 183 14.01 2.61 23.85
N MET A 184 13.51 2.39 22.64
CA MET A 184 12.09 2.57 22.31
C MET A 184 11.20 1.66 23.17
N ARG A 185 11.54 0.37 23.29
CA ARG A 185 10.79 -0.57 24.13
C ARG A 185 10.85 -0.17 25.61
N GLU A 186 12.02 0.22 26.11
CA GLU A 186 12.17 0.69 27.49
C GLU A 186 11.32 1.94 27.78
N ALA A 187 11.29 2.90 26.85
CA ALA A 187 10.54 4.14 27.02
C ALA A 187 9.01 3.96 26.94
N LEU A 188 8.53 3.07 26.07
CA LEU A 188 7.09 2.86 25.86
C LEU A 188 6.48 1.81 26.81
N GLY A 189 7.32 1.01 27.47
CA GLY A 189 6.88 -0.09 28.31
C GLY A 189 6.31 -1.28 27.51
N PRO A 190 5.74 -2.28 28.19
CA PRO A 190 5.32 -3.55 27.57
C PRO A 190 3.97 -3.48 26.82
N ASP A 191 3.15 -2.46 27.09
CA ASP A 191 1.74 -2.42 26.66
C ASP A 191 1.53 -1.77 25.29
N ILE A 192 2.52 -1.04 24.78
CA ILE A 192 2.46 -0.42 23.46
C ILE A 192 3.01 -1.39 22.41
N ASP A 193 2.24 -1.67 21.35
CA ASP A 193 2.76 -2.46 20.24
C ASP A 193 3.73 -1.62 19.41
N ILE A 194 4.88 -2.21 19.08
CA ILE A 194 5.94 -1.56 18.29
C ILE A 194 6.10 -2.32 16.99
N MET A 195 5.95 -1.62 15.87
CA MET A 195 6.26 -2.13 14.53
C MET A 195 7.57 -1.52 14.04
N ILE A 196 8.31 -2.29 13.25
CA ILE A 196 9.56 -1.84 12.64
C ILE A 196 9.39 -1.80 11.12
N ASP A 197 9.82 -0.71 10.51
CA ASP A 197 9.84 -0.51 9.06
C ASP A 197 11.26 -0.30 8.54
N VAL A 198 11.69 -1.20 7.65
CA VAL A 198 13.03 -1.23 7.07
C VAL A 198 13.07 -0.52 5.70
N ASN A 199 11.91 -0.31 5.07
CA ASN A 199 11.78 0.26 3.72
C ASN A 199 12.80 -0.32 2.72
N MET A 200 12.81 -1.65 2.58
CA MET A 200 13.63 -2.45 1.66
C MET A 200 15.15 -2.29 1.86
N GLY A 201 15.58 -1.94 3.08
CA GLY A 201 16.97 -1.56 3.37
C GLY A 201 17.95 -2.71 3.60
N TRP A 202 17.50 -3.96 3.69
CA TRP A 202 18.35 -5.09 4.03
C TRP A 202 18.35 -6.19 2.97
N SER A 203 19.36 -7.07 3.05
CA SER A 203 19.29 -8.41 2.47
C SER A 203 18.56 -9.36 3.43
N ALA A 204 18.15 -10.52 2.92
CA ALA A 204 17.52 -11.54 3.75
C ALA A 204 18.40 -12.02 4.91
N ASP A 205 19.72 -12.10 4.72
CA ASP A 205 20.67 -12.48 5.78
C ASP A 205 20.65 -11.47 6.94
N VAL A 206 20.79 -10.18 6.61
CA VAL A 206 20.77 -9.10 7.60
C VAL A 206 19.42 -9.02 8.30
N ALA A 207 18.32 -9.18 7.56
CA ALA A 207 16.98 -9.17 8.12
C ALA A 207 16.74 -10.33 9.11
N ILE A 208 17.25 -11.53 8.83
CA ILE A 208 17.17 -12.67 9.76
C ILE A 208 18.02 -12.40 11.00
N GLU A 209 19.26 -11.95 10.83
CA GLU A 209 20.15 -11.65 11.95
C GLU A 209 19.56 -10.59 12.88
N MET A 210 19.08 -9.48 12.32
CA MET A 210 18.48 -8.38 13.08
C MET A 210 17.13 -8.76 13.65
N GLY A 211 16.29 -9.46 12.88
CA GLY A 211 15.00 -9.95 13.34
C GLY A 211 15.11 -10.81 14.59
N ARG A 212 16.06 -11.75 14.65
CA ARG A 212 16.33 -12.55 15.86
C ARG A 212 16.72 -11.71 17.06
N LYS A 213 17.51 -10.65 16.86
CA LYS A 213 17.88 -9.73 17.94
C LYS A 213 16.70 -8.87 18.41
N PHE A 214 15.73 -8.60 17.54
CA PHE A 214 14.52 -7.84 17.86
C PHE A 214 13.44 -8.64 18.59
N GLU A 215 13.40 -9.97 18.44
CA GLU A 215 12.35 -10.82 19.04
C GLU A 215 12.20 -10.63 20.56
N LYS A 216 13.31 -10.40 21.27
CA LYS A 216 13.29 -10.14 22.72
C LYS A 216 12.62 -8.82 23.14
N TYR A 217 12.32 -7.92 22.19
CA TYR A 217 11.67 -6.63 22.44
C TYR A 217 10.18 -6.63 22.07
N ASP A 218 9.57 -7.80 21.86
CA ASP A 218 8.14 -7.95 21.54
C ASP A 218 7.70 -7.05 20.37
N ILE A 219 8.42 -7.14 19.25
CA ILE A 219 8.10 -6.39 18.02
C ILE A 219 6.94 -7.06 17.29
N TYR A 220 5.99 -6.25 16.81
CA TYR A 220 4.71 -6.70 16.26
C TYR A 220 4.78 -7.20 14.82
N TRP A 221 5.47 -6.45 13.97
CA TRP A 221 5.92 -6.94 12.68
C TRP A 221 7.24 -6.27 12.27
N LEU A 222 7.90 -6.91 11.32
CA LEU A 222 9.00 -6.38 10.52
C LEU A 222 8.47 -6.10 9.11
N GLU A 223 8.46 -4.84 8.73
CA GLU A 223 7.90 -4.35 7.47
C GLU A 223 8.99 -4.08 6.44
N GLU A 224 8.72 -4.51 5.21
CA GLU A 224 9.57 -4.37 4.03
C GLU A 224 11.06 -4.61 4.33
N PRO A 225 11.47 -5.75 4.91
CA PRO A 225 12.88 -5.99 5.22
C PRO A 225 13.79 -6.01 3.99
N VAL A 226 13.27 -6.53 2.86
CA VAL A 226 13.99 -6.72 1.59
C VAL A 226 13.24 -6.03 0.45
N PRO A 227 13.85 -5.84 -0.74
CA PRO A 227 13.16 -5.34 -1.92
C PRO A 227 11.83 -6.05 -2.17
N ALA A 228 10.81 -5.29 -2.58
CA ALA A 228 9.44 -5.78 -2.73
C ALA A 228 9.29 -6.95 -3.72
N ASP A 229 10.24 -7.11 -4.66
CA ASP A 229 10.30 -8.19 -5.62
C ASP A 229 11.10 -9.42 -5.15
N ASP A 230 11.78 -9.35 -4.00
CA ASP A 230 12.53 -10.46 -3.41
C ASP A 230 11.63 -11.39 -2.59
N PHE A 231 10.67 -12.04 -3.26
CA PHE A 231 9.73 -12.98 -2.63
C PHE A 231 10.46 -14.15 -1.93
N ALA A 232 11.56 -14.62 -2.49
CA ALA A 232 12.37 -15.67 -1.89
C ALA A 232 13.00 -15.18 -0.57
N GLY A 233 13.49 -13.94 -0.53
CA GLY A 233 13.95 -13.29 0.69
C GLY A 233 12.85 -13.19 1.74
N TYR A 234 11.65 -12.71 1.37
CA TYR A 234 10.49 -12.70 2.28
C TYR A 234 10.18 -14.08 2.86
N GLN A 235 10.15 -15.12 2.02
CA GLN A 235 9.90 -16.50 2.48
C GLN A 235 10.99 -16.98 3.44
N ARG A 236 12.27 -16.70 3.13
CA ARG A 236 13.40 -17.10 3.97
C ARG A 236 13.32 -16.45 5.35
N ILE A 237 12.96 -15.16 5.40
CA ILE A 237 12.82 -14.42 6.66
C ILE A 237 11.62 -14.93 7.45
N ALA A 238 10.46 -15.10 6.80
CA ALA A 238 9.25 -15.59 7.47
C ALA A 238 9.39 -17.03 7.99
N ALA A 239 10.19 -17.87 7.33
CA ALA A 239 10.52 -19.20 7.81
C ALA A 239 11.49 -19.17 9.01
N ALA A 240 12.38 -18.16 9.04
CA ALA A 240 13.46 -18.05 10.00
C ALA A 240 13.15 -17.23 11.24
N LEU A 241 12.05 -16.46 11.30
CA LEU A 241 11.67 -15.63 12.44
C LEU A 241 10.32 -16.06 13.04
N ASP A 242 10.16 -15.85 14.35
CA ASP A 242 8.89 -15.97 15.06
C ASP A 242 8.04 -14.70 14.96
N MET A 243 8.69 -13.58 14.64
CA MET A 243 8.07 -12.28 14.37
C MET A 243 7.38 -12.26 13.00
N ARG A 244 6.24 -11.55 12.90
CA ARG A 244 5.51 -11.37 11.64
C ARG A 244 6.34 -10.56 10.65
N VAL A 245 6.33 -10.98 9.38
CA VAL A 245 6.94 -10.23 8.28
C VAL A 245 5.83 -9.68 7.40
N VAL A 246 5.87 -8.39 7.09
CA VAL A 246 4.84 -7.68 6.32
C VAL A 246 5.50 -6.90 5.18
N GLY A 247 4.80 -6.73 4.07
CA GLY A 247 5.19 -5.87 2.96
C GLY A 247 3.97 -5.47 2.13
N GLY A 248 4.19 -4.83 0.99
CA GLY A 248 3.16 -4.59 -0.02
C GLY A 248 2.97 -3.13 -0.42
N GLU A 249 3.48 -2.15 0.33
CA GLU A 249 3.31 -0.73 -0.04
C GLU A 249 4.02 -0.38 -1.36
N THR A 250 5.13 -1.07 -1.65
CA THR A 250 5.92 -0.87 -2.87
C THR A 250 5.65 -1.93 -3.96
N ASP A 251 4.78 -2.91 -3.72
CA ASP A 251 4.46 -3.94 -4.72
C ASP A 251 3.22 -3.55 -5.55
N PRO A 252 3.37 -3.08 -6.80
CA PRO A 252 2.24 -2.72 -7.63
C PRO A 252 1.40 -3.92 -8.11
N LEU A 253 1.86 -5.15 -7.85
CA LEU A 253 1.25 -6.40 -8.30
C LEU A 253 0.90 -7.35 -7.15
N HIS A 254 0.86 -6.84 -5.91
CA HIS A 254 0.72 -7.63 -4.69
C HIS A 254 -0.38 -8.70 -4.75
N ALA A 255 -1.57 -8.33 -5.23
CA ALA A 255 -2.69 -9.25 -5.39
C ALA A 255 -2.45 -10.35 -6.45
N LEU A 256 -1.89 -10.00 -7.61
CA LEU A 256 -1.67 -10.92 -8.72
C LEU A 256 -0.51 -11.89 -8.46
N ARG A 257 0.50 -11.46 -7.69
CA ARG A 257 1.69 -12.26 -7.39
C ARG A 257 1.55 -13.09 -6.13
N SER A 258 0.79 -12.64 -5.13
CA SER A 258 0.49 -13.46 -3.94
C SER A 258 -0.20 -14.76 -4.32
N GLU A 259 -1.13 -14.76 -5.28
CA GLU A 259 -1.75 -16.00 -5.79
C GLU A 259 -0.75 -16.90 -6.54
N ALA A 260 0.17 -16.32 -7.32
CA ALA A 260 1.20 -17.08 -8.04
C ALA A 260 2.22 -17.72 -7.07
N VAL A 261 2.61 -17.00 -6.02
CA VAL A 261 3.54 -17.52 -4.99
C VAL A 261 2.85 -18.58 -4.14
N LEU A 262 1.61 -18.35 -3.68
CA LEU A 262 0.82 -19.34 -2.94
C LEU A 262 0.55 -20.60 -3.76
N SER A 263 0.32 -20.48 -5.07
CA SER A 263 0.12 -21.65 -5.94
C SER A 263 1.40 -22.42 -6.25
N GLN A 264 2.56 -21.74 -6.33
CA GLN A 264 3.86 -22.37 -6.58
C GLN A 264 4.51 -22.99 -5.34
N SER A 265 4.08 -22.61 -4.14
CA SER A 265 4.62 -23.11 -2.87
C SER A 265 3.78 -24.21 -2.20
N LEU A 266 2.71 -24.67 -2.85
CA LEU A 266 1.95 -25.86 -2.43
C LEU A 266 2.60 -27.13 -3.00
N PRO A 267 3.05 -28.08 -2.17
CA PRO A 267 3.46 -29.39 -2.64
C PRO A 267 2.28 -30.10 -3.33
N ALA A 268 2.57 -30.88 -4.36
CA ALA A 268 1.56 -31.70 -5.06
C ALA A 268 0.95 -32.81 -4.18
N ASP A 269 1.46 -33.01 -2.96
CA ASP A 269 1.00 -34.00 -1.99
C ASP A 269 0.05 -33.36 -0.95
N PRO A 270 -1.24 -33.77 -0.90
CA PRO A 270 -2.22 -33.27 0.07
C PRO A 270 -1.86 -33.48 1.54
N ALA A 271 -0.95 -34.41 1.85
CA ALA A 271 -0.52 -34.72 3.22
C ALA A 271 0.63 -33.83 3.72
N ALA A 272 1.38 -33.20 2.81
CA ALA A 272 2.44 -32.25 3.14
C ALA A 272 1.92 -30.83 2.96
N ARG A 273 1.07 -30.35 3.88
CA ARG A 273 0.70 -28.93 3.95
C ARG A 273 1.67 -28.19 4.85
N PRO A 274 2.61 -27.38 4.33
CA PRO A 274 3.26 -26.36 5.14
C PRO A 274 2.20 -25.33 5.55
N ASP A 275 2.28 -24.87 6.79
CA ASP A 275 1.32 -23.96 7.41
C ASP A 275 1.31 -22.58 6.71
N ALA A 276 0.45 -22.44 5.69
CA ALA A 276 0.24 -21.21 4.93
C ALA A 276 -0.27 -20.02 5.78
N ARG A 277 -0.56 -20.22 7.07
CA ARG A 277 -1.04 -19.19 8.01
C ARG A 277 0.05 -18.25 8.54
N ARG A 278 1.31 -18.44 8.13
CA ARG A 278 2.43 -17.58 8.54
C ARG A 278 2.50 -16.24 7.80
N HIS A 279 1.68 -16.04 6.76
CA HIS A 279 1.80 -14.90 5.83
C HIS A 279 0.71 -13.83 5.98
N ASP A 280 -0.32 -14.06 6.78
CA ASP A 280 -1.46 -13.13 6.91
C ASP A 280 -1.27 -12.12 8.06
N GLY A 281 -0.26 -11.26 7.91
CA GLY A 281 -0.18 -10.00 8.67
C GLY A 281 -1.05 -8.92 8.02
N PRO A 282 -1.55 -7.92 8.77
CA PRO A 282 -2.25 -6.80 8.14
C PRO A 282 -1.29 -6.05 7.20
N ALA A 283 -1.54 -6.12 5.89
CA ALA A 283 -0.81 -5.32 4.92
C ALA A 283 -1.18 -3.84 5.08
N GLN A 284 -0.19 -2.96 5.18
CA GLN A 284 -0.41 -1.52 5.04
C GLN A 284 -0.52 -1.22 3.54
N ASP A 285 -1.73 -1.27 2.99
CA ASP A 285 -1.95 -0.84 1.61
C ASP A 285 -1.97 0.69 1.54
N ARG A 286 -0.81 1.26 1.19
CA ARG A 286 -0.69 2.64 0.70
C ARG A 286 -0.67 2.71 -0.82
N SER A 287 -0.70 1.57 -1.50
CA SER A 287 -0.82 1.55 -2.94
C SER A 287 -2.23 2.03 -3.27
N ALA A 288 -2.31 3.05 -4.11
CA ALA A 288 -3.60 3.51 -4.57
C ALA A 288 -4.28 2.48 -5.50
N CYS A 289 -3.67 1.32 -5.77
CA CYS A 289 -4.14 0.33 -6.74
C CYS A 289 -5.57 -0.08 -6.39
N GLY A 290 -6.53 0.46 -7.15
CA GLY A 290 -7.97 0.30 -7.03
C GLY A 290 -8.49 -1.11 -7.28
N HIS A 291 -7.95 -2.10 -6.56
CA HIS A 291 -8.35 -3.49 -6.65
C HIS A 291 -8.75 -4.04 -5.27
N PHE A 292 -9.55 -3.26 -4.54
CA PHE A 292 -10.06 -3.63 -3.22
C PHE A 292 -10.99 -4.86 -3.22
N ARG A 293 -11.57 -5.27 -4.36
CA ARG A 293 -12.65 -6.27 -4.38
C ARG A 293 -12.26 -7.72 -4.65
N ARG A 294 -11.13 -8.03 -5.31
CA ARG A 294 -10.92 -9.43 -5.75
C ARG A 294 -10.44 -10.41 -4.69
N HIS A 295 -9.92 -9.96 -3.55
CA HIS A 295 -9.25 -10.89 -2.62
C HIS A 295 -9.71 -10.78 -1.16
N HIS A 296 -11.00 -10.54 -0.91
CA HIS A 296 -11.63 -10.94 0.35
C HIS A 296 -11.87 -12.46 0.36
N ARG A 297 -10.79 -13.25 0.40
CA ARG A 297 -10.79 -14.66 0.81
C ARG A 297 -9.69 -14.94 1.84
N ALA A 298 -9.50 -14.05 2.81
CA ALA A 298 -8.81 -14.36 4.08
C ALA A 298 -9.09 -13.27 5.12
N ALA A 299 -10.35 -13.16 5.54
CA ALA A 299 -10.69 -12.62 6.86
C ALA A 299 -11.74 -13.57 7.45
N SER A 300 -11.25 -14.74 7.88
CA SER A 300 -11.90 -15.76 8.72
C SER A 300 -13.43 -15.67 8.93
N VAL A 301 -14.21 -16.54 8.27
CA VAL A 301 -15.20 -17.44 8.91
C VAL A 301 -15.38 -18.71 8.05
N SER A 302 -15.37 -19.86 8.73
CA SER A 302 -15.51 -21.24 8.23
C SER A 302 -16.80 -21.55 7.47
N ARG A 303 -16.74 -22.48 6.50
CA ARG A 303 -17.67 -23.63 6.41
C ARG A 303 -17.21 -24.71 5.41
N THR A 304 -16.96 -25.88 6.00
CA THR A 304 -17.35 -27.26 5.64
C THR A 304 -17.28 -27.77 4.18
N GLN A 305 -16.47 -28.83 4.05
CA GLN A 305 -16.36 -29.91 3.07
C GLN A 305 -17.54 -30.16 2.09
N CYS A 306 -17.17 -30.43 0.83
CA CYS A 306 -17.55 -31.66 0.10
C CYS A 306 -16.65 -31.85 -1.14
N ALA A 307 -16.20 -33.09 -1.38
CA ALA A 307 -15.44 -33.57 -2.55
C ALA A 307 -16.29 -34.63 -3.29
N PRO A 308 -15.84 -35.23 -4.41
CA PRO A 308 -15.21 -34.68 -5.63
C PRO A 308 -15.93 -35.16 -6.92
N ALA A 309 -15.50 -34.67 -8.10
CA ALA A 309 -15.66 -35.41 -9.35
C ALA A 309 -14.40 -35.27 -10.21
N ARG A 310 -13.87 -36.43 -10.61
CA ARG A 310 -12.66 -36.66 -11.41
C ARG A 310 -12.81 -36.11 -12.83
N LEU A 311 -11.70 -35.77 -13.48
CA LEU A 311 -11.47 -36.12 -14.89
C LEU A 311 -9.97 -36.12 -15.20
N ASP A 312 -9.59 -37.16 -15.92
CA ASP A 312 -8.25 -37.65 -16.22
C ASP A 312 -7.50 -36.85 -17.29
N SER A 313 -6.17 -36.90 -17.14
CA SER A 313 -5.10 -36.94 -18.13
C SER A 313 -5.28 -36.26 -19.50
N GLN A 314 -4.29 -35.46 -19.89
CA GLN A 314 -3.35 -35.88 -20.96
C GLN A 314 -2.06 -35.06 -20.96
N ARG A 315 -0.99 -35.78 -21.28
CA ARG A 315 0.41 -35.37 -21.33
C ARG A 315 0.80 -34.91 -22.75
N ASP A 316 2.03 -34.41 -22.82
CA ASP A 316 2.94 -34.37 -23.96
C ASP A 316 2.84 -33.15 -24.89
N LEU A 317 3.88 -32.32 -24.89
CA LEU A 317 4.95 -32.41 -25.90
C LEU A 317 6.08 -31.39 -25.65
N VAL A 318 7.29 -31.91 -25.66
CA VAL A 318 8.59 -31.22 -25.71
C VAL A 318 9.03 -31.13 -27.18
N ARG A 319 9.66 -30.00 -27.58
CA ARG A 319 10.83 -29.84 -28.49
C ARG A 319 10.92 -28.38 -28.94
N GLU A 320 11.96 -27.64 -28.55
CA GLU A 320 13.27 -27.46 -29.21
C GLU A 320 13.24 -26.77 -30.58
N HIS A 321 13.83 -25.55 -30.62
CA HIS A 321 14.79 -25.01 -31.59
C HIS A 321 15.06 -23.55 -31.15
N GLY A 322 16.27 -23.01 -31.07
CA GLY A 322 17.41 -23.11 -31.99
C GLY A 322 17.73 -21.66 -32.42
N ALA A 323 18.88 -21.16 -32.01
CA ALA A 323 19.29 -19.75 -32.05
C ALA A 323 19.43 -19.15 -33.46
N ASP A 324 19.27 -17.83 -33.57
CA ASP A 324 20.17 -17.02 -34.41
C ASP A 324 20.27 -15.56 -33.90
N ARG A 325 21.50 -15.05 -33.85
CA ARG A 325 21.86 -13.67 -33.46
C ARG A 325 22.48 -12.99 -34.67
N ARG A 326 22.07 -11.76 -34.99
CA ARG A 326 22.98 -10.73 -35.54
C ARG A 326 22.44 -9.30 -35.33
N PRO A 327 23.32 -8.29 -35.20
CA PRO A 327 23.02 -7.00 -34.58
C PRO A 327 22.74 -5.88 -35.60
N LEU A 328 21.99 -4.87 -35.19
CA LEU A 328 21.92 -3.58 -35.88
C LEU A 328 22.19 -2.46 -34.88
N GLY A 329 23.40 -1.91 -34.94
CA GLY A 329 23.71 -0.60 -34.39
C GLY A 329 23.37 0.49 -35.40
N ARG A 330 22.85 1.61 -34.91
CA ARG A 330 23.09 2.97 -35.44
C ARG A 330 22.76 4.00 -34.34
N SER A 331 23.53 5.07 -34.42
CA SER A 331 23.87 6.06 -33.39
C SER A 331 22.76 7.03 -33.00
N ALA A 332 22.84 7.49 -31.75
CA ALA A 332 22.20 8.68 -31.24
C ALA A 332 22.89 9.95 -31.77
N ALA A 333 22.12 10.83 -32.40
CA ALA A 333 22.37 12.27 -32.46
C ALA A 333 21.08 12.95 -32.97
N ASP A 334 20.76 14.09 -32.37
CA ASP A 334 19.78 15.11 -32.79
C ASP A 334 18.29 14.85 -32.59
N CYS A 335 17.81 15.16 -31.39
CA CYS A 335 16.44 15.66 -31.18
C CYS A 335 16.48 16.83 -30.19
N GLN A 336 16.48 18.05 -30.73
CA GLN A 336 16.27 19.29 -30.00
C GLN A 336 14.77 19.46 -29.70
N TRP A 337 14.41 19.69 -28.45
CA TRP A 337 13.03 20.00 -28.04
C TRP A 337 12.81 21.52 -28.06
N HIS A 338 11.81 21.97 -28.81
CA HIS A 338 11.35 23.35 -28.80
C HIS A 338 10.39 23.61 -27.63
N ASP A 339 10.64 24.70 -26.92
CA ASP A 339 9.88 25.18 -25.77
C ASP A 339 8.70 26.05 -26.25
N HIS A 340 7.46 25.66 -25.90
CA HIS A 340 6.27 26.48 -26.14
C HIS A 340 5.60 26.84 -24.81
N GLY A 341 6.05 27.95 -24.23
CA GLY A 341 5.40 28.62 -23.12
C GLY A 341 4.19 29.45 -23.58
N ALA A 342 2.98 28.97 -23.32
CA ALA A 342 1.75 29.78 -23.31
C ALA A 342 0.57 29.05 -22.63
N GLY A 343 0.71 28.66 -21.36
CA GLY A 343 -0.38 28.01 -20.60
C GLY A 343 -0.57 28.47 -19.15
N ALA A 344 0.41 29.18 -18.58
CA ALA A 344 0.47 29.42 -17.13
C ALA A 344 -0.36 30.61 -16.62
N ALA A 345 -0.97 31.42 -17.49
CA ALA A 345 -1.62 32.68 -17.07
C ALA A 345 -3.11 32.53 -16.68
N ARG A 346 -3.79 31.43 -17.02
CA ARG A 346 -5.24 31.27 -16.76
C ARG A 346 -5.59 30.62 -15.42
N THR A 347 -4.62 30.02 -14.72
CA THR A 347 -4.86 29.20 -13.52
C THR A 347 -4.93 29.99 -12.21
N ARG A 348 -4.53 31.28 -12.20
CA ARG A 348 -4.41 32.06 -10.96
C ARG A 348 -5.71 32.73 -10.48
N ALA A 349 -6.68 32.94 -11.38
CA ALA A 349 -7.88 33.74 -11.09
C ALA A 349 -9.07 32.93 -10.50
N GLN A 350 -9.10 31.60 -10.65
CA GLN A 350 -10.24 30.79 -10.20
C GLN A 350 -10.13 30.21 -8.78
N ILE A 351 -8.96 30.32 -8.12
CA ILE A 351 -8.71 29.70 -6.81
C ILE A 351 -9.13 30.62 -5.62
N GLN A 352 -9.38 31.91 -5.86
CA GLN A 352 -9.70 32.87 -4.78
C GLN A 352 -11.16 32.86 -4.28
N GLY A 353 -12.05 32.06 -4.87
CA GLY A 353 -13.51 32.18 -4.67
C GLY A 353 -14.18 31.25 -3.66
N ARG A 354 -13.51 30.29 -3.02
CA ARG A 354 -14.17 29.33 -2.10
C ARG A 354 -13.29 28.97 -0.90
N ARG A 355 -13.30 29.82 0.15
CA ARG A 355 -12.94 29.39 1.50
C ARG A 355 -14.13 28.61 2.08
N ALA A 356 -14.07 27.28 2.00
CA ALA A 356 -14.90 26.44 2.86
C ALA A 356 -14.25 26.36 4.24
N GLU A 357 -15.02 26.59 5.30
CA GLU A 357 -14.59 26.38 6.68
C GLU A 357 -14.16 24.92 6.87
N VAL A 358 -12.86 24.71 7.11
CA VAL A 358 -12.35 23.40 7.51
C VAL A 358 -12.77 23.18 8.96
N GLN A 359 -13.82 22.38 9.18
CA GLN A 359 -14.11 21.86 10.50
C GLN A 359 -12.95 20.96 10.95
N ASN A 360 -12.19 21.42 11.95
CA ASN A 360 -11.16 20.61 12.60
C ASN A 360 -11.80 19.35 13.19
N LEU A 361 -11.48 18.18 12.63
CA LEU A 361 -11.80 16.89 13.25
C LEU A 361 -11.10 16.83 14.61
N LYS A 362 -11.86 16.94 15.70
CA LYS A 362 -11.33 16.80 17.06
C LYS A 362 -11.09 15.33 17.37
N HIS A 363 -9.87 15.01 17.77
CA HIS A 363 -9.46 13.70 18.26
C HIS A 363 -10.13 13.39 19.62
N ASP A 364 -10.70 12.20 19.76
CA ASP A 364 -11.40 11.75 20.98
C ASP A 364 -10.58 10.62 21.66
N PRO A 365 -9.87 10.89 22.76
CA PRO A 365 -8.93 9.96 23.38
C PRO A 365 -9.59 8.78 24.12
N GLU A 366 -10.90 8.82 24.39
CA GLU A 366 -11.59 7.77 25.15
C GLU A 366 -12.05 6.58 24.28
N LYS A 367 -11.80 6.62 22.95
CA LYS A 367 -12.36 5.66 21.97
C LYS A 367 -11.37 4.65 21.39
N CYS A 368 -10.18 4.49 21.97
CA CYS A 368 -9.14 3.62 21.42
C CYS A 368 -9.02 2.28 22.16
N GLU A 369 -9.51 1.20 21.56
CA GLU A 369 -9.19 -0.17 21.97
C GLU A 369 -7.78 -0.58 21.52
N ALA A 370 -7.20 -1.61 22.16
CA ALA A 370 -5.91 -2.16 21.77
C ALA A 370 -5.94 -2.68 20.32
N VAL A 371 -4.90 -2.35 19.55
CA VAL A 371 -4.89 -2.58 18.09
C VAL A 371 -4.88 -4.06 17.75
N PHE A 372 -4.25 -4.87 18.60
CA PHE A 372 -4.10 -6.30 18.39
C PHE A 372 -4.33 -7.06 19.71
N ARG A 373 -5.20 -8.08 19.68
CA ARG A 373 -5.58 -8.83 20.88
C ARG A 373 -4.41 -9.68 21.38
N ARG A 374 -4.06 -9.51 22.65
CA ARG A 374 -3.15 -10.39 23.41
C ARG A 374 -3.96 -11.45 24.16
N ASP A 375 -3.39 -12.63 24.38
CA ASP A 375 -3.98 -13.65 25.22
C ASP A 375 -3.85 -13.28 26.71
N LYS A 376 -4.51 -14.04 27.61
CA LYS A 376 -4.48 -13.80 29.05
C LYS A 376 -3.08 -13.90 29.69
N ARG A 377 -2.11 -14.46 28.98
CA ARG A 377 -0.71 -14.60 29.40
C ARG A 377 0.18 -13.51 28.81
N GLY A 378 -0.40 -12.50 28.14
CA GLY A 378 0.31 -11.44 27.46
C GLY A 378 0.97 -11.87 26.15
N THR A 379 0.79 -13.13 25.73
CA THR A 379 1.33 -13.65 24.48
C THR A 379 0.40 -13.31 23.31
N ARG A 380 0.98 -12.91 22.18
CA ARG A 380 0.19 -12.48 21.02
C ARG A 380 -0.48 -13.69 20.38
N LEU A 381 -1.78 -13.58 20.12
CA LEU A 381 -2.50 -14.61 19.38
C LEU A 381 -1.90 -14.68 17.96
N ARG A 382 -1.21 -15.78 17.66
CA ARG A 382 -1.02 -16.23 16.27
C ARG A 382 -2.43 -16.51 15.71
N GLY A 383 -2.65 -16.41 14.40
CA GLY A 383 -3.96 -16.42 13.73
C GLY A 383 -4.90 -17.62 13.98
N ASP A 384 -4.63 -18.46 14.97
CA ASP A 384 -5.33 -19.69 15.31
C ASP A 384 -6.21 -19.62 16.57
N HIS A 385 -6.35 -18.44 17.21
CA HIS A 385 -7.04 -18.34 18.51
C HIS A 385 -8.26 -17.43 18.57
N ALA A 386 -8.82 -17.04 17.42
CA ALA A 386 -10.19 -16.56 17.40
C ALA A 386 -11.17 -17.74 17.52
N GLN A 387 -11.15 -18.46 18.65
CA GLN A 387 -12.29 -19.28 19.03
C GLN A 387 -13.43 -18.33 19.40
N THR A 388 -14.48 -18.37 18.58
CA THR A 388 -15.80 -17.86 18.92
C THR A 388 -16.22 -18.49 20.25
N LYS A 389 -16.36 -17.67 21.30
CA LYS A 389 -17.22 -18.08 22.41
C LYS A 389 -18.65 -18.05 21.88
N SER A 390 -19.27 -19.22 21.90
CA SER A 390 -20.70 -19.49 21.72
C SER A 390 -21.57 -18.62 22.62
#